data_AF-A0A351IVW4-F1
#
_entry.id   AF-A0A351IVW4-F1
#
_cell.length_a   1.000
_cell.length_b   1.000
_cell.length_c   1.000
_cell.angle_alpha   90.00
_cell.angle_beta   90.00
_cell.angle_gamma   90.00
#
_symmetry.space_group_name_H-M   'P 1'
#
loop_
_entity.id
_entity.type
_entity.pdbx_description
1 polymer ?
#
loop_
_entity_poly.entity_id
_entity_poly.type
_entity_poly.pdbx_seq_one_letter_code
_entity_poly.pdbx_strand_id
1 'polypeptide(L)'
;TVERMAGEGLVPIVNMLSDAAHPLQALADVLTIRQEFGEVAGRTIAYVGDGNNVFRSLALAAGMLGAEVRFASPPGYRLPDVDRDRLAVAGVTVVEFDRAVDAVAGAGSEVRSLCALW
;
A
#
# COMPACT_ATOMS: atom_id res chain seq x y z
N THR A 1 15.77 -4.75 -19.88
CA THR A 1 15.81 -3.57 -19.00
C THR A 1 15.37 -4.01 -17.61
N VAL A 2 16.16 -3.85 -16.55
CA VAL A 2 15.94 -4.48 -15.21
C VAL A 2 16.00 -6.02 -15.20
N GLU A 3 15.13 -6.74 -15.91
CA GLU A 3 15.13 -8.23 -15.99
C GLU A 3 16.45 -8.78 -16.54
N ARG A 4 17.05 -8.05 -17.49
CA ARG A 4 18.32 -8.41 -18.13
C ARG A 4 19.54 -8.19 -17.21
N MET A 5 19.40 -7.39 -16.15
CA MET A 5 20.47 -7.12 -15.16
C MET A 5 20.33 -8.02 -13.93
N ALA A 6 19.12 -8.50 -13.64
CA ALA A 6 18.87 -9.49 -12.58
C ALA A 6 19.42 -10.89 -12.90
N GLY A 7 19.66 -11.19 -14.17
CA GLY A 7 20.25 -12.47 -14.61
C GLY A 7 21.75 -12.62 -14.35
N GLU A 8 22.47 -11.53 -14.09
CA GLU A 8 23.93 -11.55 -13.88
C GLU A 8 24.31 -11.47 -12.39
N GLY A 9 23.59 -12.26 -11.58
CA GLY A 9 23.62 -12.21 -10.12
C GLY A 9 25.00 -11.94 -9.53
N LEU A 10 25.10 -10.85 -8.76
CA LEU A 10 26.12 -10.60 -7.73
C LEU A 10 25.83 -9.38 -6.82
N VAL A 11 24.74 -8.63 -7.02
CA VAL A 11 24.35 -7.49 -6.15
C VAL A 11 22.82 -7.42 -6.03
N PRO A 12 22.24 -7.26 -4.81
CA PRO A 12 20.80 -7.04 -4.67
C PRO A 12 20.42 -5.70 -5.33
N ILE A 13 19.74 -5.79 -6.48
CA ILE A 13 19.21 -4.62 -7.19
C ILE A 13 17.91 -4.22 -6.51
N VAL A 14 17.94 -3.11 -5.77
CA VAL A 14 16.74 -2.49 -5.21
C VAL A 14 16.14 -1.56 -6.27
N ASN A 15 14.94 -1.90 -6.77
CA ASN A 15 14.21 -1.07 -7.73
C ASN A 15 13.81 0.26 -7.09
N MET A 16 14.27 1.38 -7.64
CA MET A 16 13.97 2.73 -7.14
C MET A 16 12.75 3.40 -7.81
N LEU A 17 12.32 2.96 -8.99
CA LEU A 17 11.12 3.44 -9.70
C LEU A 17 10.87 2.57 -10.94
N SER A 18 9.67 1.98 -11.06
CA SER A 18 9.18 1.43 -12.33
C SER A 18 7.67 1.59 -12.42
N ASP A 19 7.13 1.72 -13.63
CA ASP A 19 5.68 1.83 -13.88
C ASP A 19 4.86 0.69 -13.25
N ALA A 20 5.48 -0.48 -13.03
CA ALA A 20 4.84 -1.67 -12.48
C ALA A 20 4.81 -1.74 -10.94
N ALA A 21 5.70 -1.03 -10.25
CA ALA A 21 5.79 -1.07 -8.78
C ALA A 21 6.65 0.09 -8.25
N HIS A 22 6.19 0.72 -7.16
CA HIS A 22 6.95 1.74 -6.41
C HIS A 22 7.32 1.21 -5.00
N PRO A 23 8.12 0.13 -4.90
CA PRO A 23 8.41 -0.55 -3.64
C PRO A 23 9.09 0.34 -2.59
N LEU A 24 9.86 1.35 -3.03
CA LEU A 24 10.51 2.31 -2.14
C LEU A 24 9.55 3.35 -1.55
N GLN A 25 8.44 3.69 -2.23
CA GLN A 25 7.43 4.60 -1.67
C GLN A 25 6.70 3.89 -0.56
N ALA A 26 6.25 2.65 -0.81
CA ALA A 26 5.61 1.85 0.23
C ALA A 26 6.53 1.57 1.42
N LEU A 27 7.82 1.34 1.18
CA LEU A 27 8.80 1.20 2.25
C LEU A 27 8.97 2.51 3.04
N ALA A 28 9.09 3.65 2.36
CA ALA A 28 9.18 4.96 2.99
C ALA A 28 7.92 5.26 3.82
N ASP A 29 6.73 5.03 3.25
CA ASP A 29 5.45 5.22 3.92
C ASP A 29 5.38 4.40 5.20
N VAL A 30 5.72 3.10 5.14
CA VAL A 30 5.74 2.21 6.29
C VAL A 30 6.78 2.64 7.33
N LEU A 31 7.96 3.09 6.91
CA LEU A 31 8.99 3.60 7.82
C LEU A 31 8.52 4.88 8.52
N THR A 32 7.87 5.79 7.81
CA THR A 32 7.29 7.00 8.37
C THR A 32 6.18 6.66 9.35
N ILE A 33 5.27 5.74 9.00
CA ILE A 33 4.24 5.26 9.93
C ILE A 33 4.89 4.69 11.19
N ARG A 34 5.96 3.92 11.01
CA ARG A 34 6.68 3.34 12.14
C ARG A 34 7.36 4.38 13.03
N GLN A 35 7.91 5.43 12.43
CA GLN A 35 8.56 6.53 13.16
C GLN A 35 7.56 7.37 13.94
N GLU A 36 6.44 7.73 13.32
CA GLU A 36 5.44 8.63 13.92
C GLU A 36 4.54 7.90 14.91
N PHE A 37 4.19 6.65 14.61
CA PHE A 37 3.18 5.92 15.38
C PHE A 37 3.74 4.71 16.14
N GLY A 38 4.95 4.24 15.86
CA GLY A 38 5.52 3.04 16.49
C GLY A 38 5.21 1.76 15.70
N GLU A 39 5.03 0.62 16.35
CA GLU A 39 4.82 -0.65 15.63
C GLU A 39 3.64 -0.60 14.64
N VAL A 40 3.88 -1.09 13.42
CA VAL A 40 2.87 -1.09 12.32
C VAL A 40 1.84 -2.20 12.53
N ALA A 41 2.26 -3.33 13.11
CA ALA A 41 1.40 -4.45 13.41
C ALA A 41 0.27 -4.06 14.37
N GLY A 42 -0.96 -4.48 14.07
CA GLY A 42 -2.15 -4.19 14.88
C GLY A 42 -2.70 -2.76 14.71
N ARG A 43 -2.14 -1.96 13.79
CA ARG A 43 -2.71 -0.66 13.41
C ARG A 43 -3.68 -0.80 12.26
N THR A 44 -4.57 0.18 12.15
CA THR A 44 -5.46 0.35 11.00
C THR A 44 -4.96 1.50 10.15
N ILE A 45 -4.70 1.25 8.86
CA ILE A 45 -4.29 2.27 7.89
C ILE A 45 -5.45 2.47 6.91
N ALA A 46 -5.98 3.69 6.84
CA ALA A 46 -7.03 4.05 5.92
C ALA A 46 -6.47 4.86 4.75
N TYR A 47 -6.69 4.37 3.53
CA TYR A 47 -6.35 5.06 2.29
C TYR A 47 -7.62 5.55 1.60
N VAL A 48 -7.63 6.82 1.20
CA VAL A 48 -8.74 7.43 0.49
C VAL A 48 -8.22 7.97 -0.84
N GLY A 49 -8.66 7.41 -1.95
CA GLY A 49 -8.19 7.82 -3.27
C GLY A 49 -8.31 6.70 -4.30
N ASP A 50 -7.38 6.71 -5.25
CA ASP A 50 -7.42 5.81 -6.39
C ASP A 50 -6.73 4.48 -6.10
N GLY A 51 -7.29 3.38 -6.60
CA GLY A 51 -6.76 2.02 -6.49
C GLY A 51 -5.56 1.79 -7.42
N ASN A 52 -4.59 2.70 -7.40
CA ASN A 52 -3.45 2.71 -8.30
C ASN A 52 -2.26 1.89 -7.75
N ASN A 53 -1.13 1.96 -8.43
CA ASN A 53 0.13 1.33 -8.02
C ASN A 53 0.64 1.77 -6.64
N VAL A 54 0.37 3.00 -6.20
CA VAL A 54 0.75 3.51 -4.88
C VAL A 54 -0.05 2.80 -3.80
N PHE A 55 -1.39 2.82 -3.91
CA PHE A 55 -2.24 2.14 -2.93
C PHE A 55 -1.92 0.64 -2.83
N ARG A 56 -1.78 -0.05 -3.97
CA ARG A 56 -1.40 -1.47 -4.01
C ARG A 56 -0.08 -1.75 -3.31
N SER A 57 0.94 -0.91 -3.53
CA SER A 57 2.26 -1.10 -2.90
C SER A 57 2.18 -0.89 -1.39
N LEU A 58 1.46 0.16 -0.94
CA LEU A 58 1.23 0.45 0.47
C LEU A 58 0.43 -0.67 1.16
N ALA A 59 -0.67 -1.12 0.55
CA ALA A 59 -1.51 -2.17 1.06
C ALA A 59 -0.72 -3.47 1.28
N LEU A 60 0.11 -3.84 0.29
CA LEU A 60 0.97 -5.01 0.40
C LEU A 60 1.97 -4.87 1.55
N ALA A 61 2.72 -3.75 1.61
CA ALA A 61 3.75 -3.56 2.63
C ALA A 61 3.17 -3.48 4.04
N ALA A 62 2.12 -2.68 4.23
CA ALA A 62 1.46 -2.52 5.52
C ALA A 62 0.74 -3.80 5.98
N GLY A 63 0.02 -4.46 5.08
CA GLY A 63 -0.70 -5.69 5.36
C GLY A 63 0.24 -6.84 5.73
N MET A 64 1.36 -7.00 5.02
CA MET A 64 2.38 -8.01 5.34
C MET A 64 3.04 -7.76 6.71
N LEU A 65 3.05 -6.51 7.19
CA LEU A 65 3.52 -6.15 8.52
C LEU A 65 2.45 -6.26 9.61
N GLY A 66 1.27 -6.78 9.28
CA GLY A 66 0.19 -7.05 10.22
C GLY A 66 -0.71 -5.85 10.51
N ALA A 67 -0.72 -4.82 9.65
CA ALA A 67 -1.71 -3.77 9.72
C ALA A 67 -3.03 -4.17 9.04
N GLU A 68 -4.15 -3.68 9.56
CA GLU A 68 -5.44 -3.70 8.87
C GLU A 68 -5.45 -2.58 7.82
N VAL A 69 -5.67 -2.91 6.56
CA VAL A 69 -5.72 -1.92 5.48
C VAL A 69 -7.17 -1.66 5.08
N ARG A 70 -7.56 -0.39 5.11
CA ARG A 70 -8.89 0.09 4.71
C ARG A 70 -8.75 1.00 3.49
N PHE A 71 -9.68 0.88 2.56
CA PHE A 71 -9.64 1.61 1.30
C PHE A 71 -10.99 2.21 0.98
N ALA A 72 -11.03 3.51 0.72
CA ALA A 72 -12.20 4.16 0.14
C ALA A 72 -11.84 4.80 -1.19
N SER A 73 -12.68 4.58 -2.20
CA SER A 73 -12.45 5.09 -3.54
C SER A 73 -13.75 5.52 -4.21
N PRO A 74 -13.74 6.60 -5.00
CA PRO A 74 -14.90 6.96 -5.81
C PRO A 74 -15.23 5.87 -6.84
N PRO A 75 -16.51 5.77 -7.28
CA PRO A 75 -16.89 4.87 -8.36
C PRO A 75 -16.04 5.11 -9.62
N GLY A 76 -15.47 4.04 -10.18
CA GLY A 76 -14.58 4.11 -11.35
C GLY A 76 -13.08 4.12 -11.03
N TYR A 77 -12.69 4.32 -9.77
CA TYR A 77 -11.29 4.32 -9.32
C TYR A 77 -10.97 3.19 -8.34
N ARG A 78 -11.90 2.23 -8.20
CA ARG A 78 -11.76 1.06 -7.33
C ARG A 78 -10.57 0.19 -7.73
N LEU A 79 -10.09 -0.59 -6.77
CA LEU A 79 -9.03 -1.54 -7.00
C LEU A 79 -9.46 -2.60 -8.04
N PRO A 80 -8.70 -2.79 -9.14
CA PRO A 80 -8.99 -3.83 -10.12
C PRO A 80 -8.93 -5.23 -9.50
N ASP A 81 -9.73 -6.18 -10.00
CA ASP A 81 -9.81 -7.53 -9.44
C ASP A 81 -8.45 -8.26 -9.44
N VAL A 82 -7.64 -8.06 -10.49
CA VAL A 82 -6.28 -8.61 -10.57
C VAL A 82 -5.39 -8.17 -9.40
N ASP A 83 -5.62 -6.97 -8.87
CA ASP A 83 -4.84 -6.44 -7.76
C ASP A 83 -5.38 -6.89 -6.41
N ARG A 84 -6.70 -7.09 -6.29
CA ARG A 84 -7.29 -7.81 -5.15
C ARG A 84 -6.72 -9.23 -5.04
N ASP A 85 -6.66 -9.96 -6.15
CA ASP A 85 -6.14 -11.33 -6.17
C ASP A 85 -4.67 -11.37 -5.74
N ARG A 86 -3.86 -10.42 -6.21
CA ARG A 86 -2.45 -10.31 -5.81
C ARG A 86 -2.27 -10.06 -4.32
N LEU A 87 -3.08 -9.17 -3.73
CA LEU A 87 -3.06 -8.92 -2.29
C LEU A 87 -3.47 -10.18 -1.51
N ALA A 88 -4.51 -10.88 -1.97
CA ALA A 88 -4.99 -12.11 -1.35
C ALA A 88 -3.93 -13.23 -1.38
N VAL A 89 -3.23 -13.41 -2.50
CA VAL A 89 -2.12 -14.38 -2.62
C VAL A 89 -0.98 -14.06 -1.64
N ALA A 90 -0.73 -12.78 -1.36
CA ALA A 90 0.24 -12.35 -0.36
C ALA A 90 -0.28 -12.43 1.09
N GLY A 91 -1.50 -12.92 1.31
CA GLY A 91 -2.13 -13.01 2.63
C GLY A 91 -2.63 -11.66 3.17
N VAL A 92 -2.71 -10.64 2.32
CA VAL A 92 -3.17 -9.29 2.69
C VAL A 92 -4.65 -9.14 2.34
N THR A 93 -5.46 -8.75 3.32
CA THR A 93 -6.87 -8.42 3.11
C THR A 93 -7.07 -6.91 3.22
N VAL A 94 -7.81 -6.35 2.27
CA VAL A 94 -8.21 -4.93 2.27
C VAL A 94 -9.71 -4.84 2.52
N VAL A 95 -10.12 -3.97 3.44
CA VAL A 95 -11.54 -3.65 3.66
C VAL A 95 -11.91 -2.43 2.82
N GLU A 96 -12.81 -2.61 1.86
CA GLU A 96 -13.23 -1.56 0.94
C GLU A 96 -14.51 -0.86 1.39
N PHE A 97 -14.56 0.46 1.19
CA PHE A 97 -15.66 1.33 1.58
C PHE A 97 -16.05 2.25 0.42
N ASP A 98 -17.33 2.58 0.32
CA ASP A 98 -17.81 3.52 -0.70
C ASP A 98 -17.58 4.99 -0.31
N ARG A 99 -17.45 5.29 1.00
CA ARG A 99 -17.25 6.65 1.50
C ARG A 99 -15.96 6.73 2.32
N ALA A 100 -15.22 7.82 2.10
CA ALA A 100 -14.01 8.13 2.86
C ALA A 100 -14.23 8.11 4.38
N VAL A 101 -15.37 8.64 4.83
CA VAL A 101 -15.71 8.71 6.26
C VAL A 101 -15.81 7.33 6.90
N ASP A 102 -16.24 6.32 6.16
CA ASP A 102 -16.44 4.96 6.68
C ASP A 102 -15.09 4.23 6.79
N ALA A 103 -14.18 4.44 5.82
CA ALA A 103 -12.83 3.88 5.89
C ALA A 103 -12.01 4.43 7.07
N VAL A 104 -12.20 5.71 7.40
CA VAL A 104 -11.45 6.40 8.48
C VAL A 104 -12.11 6.17 9.85
N ALA A 105 -13.39 5.79 9.91
CA ALA A 105 -14.10 5.59 11.17
C ALA A 105 -13.48 4.45 12.00
N GLY A 106 -12.98 4.79 13.19
CA GLY A 106 -12.37 3.82 14.11
C GLY A 106 -10.96 3.35 13.74
N ALA A 107 -10.31 3.97 12.75
CA ALA A 107 -8.87 3.79 12.53
C ALA A 107 -8.11 4.50 13.67
N GLY A 108 -7.80 3.75 14.73
CA GLY A 108 -7.01 4.25 15.86
C GLY A 108 -5.56 4.48 15.41
N SER A 109 -5.07 5.71 15.57
CA SER A 109 -3.86 6.30 15.00
C SER A 109 -4.00 6.72 13.53
N GLU A 110 -4.17 8.03 13.34
CA GLU A 110 -4.45 8.68 12.06
C GLU A 110 -3.24 8.65 11.10
N VAL A 111 -3.05 7.56 10.37
CA VAL A 111 -2.30 7.63 9.10
C VAL A 111 -3.26 8.09 8.02
N ARG A 112 -3.47 9.40 7.94
CA ARG A 112 -4.17 10.06 6.83
C ARG A 112 -3.17 10.22 5.67
N SER A 113 -2.97 9.18 4.88
CA SER A 113 -2.19 9.35 3.64
C SER A 113 -3.03 10.11 2.62
N LEU A 114 -2.94 11.44 2.66
CA LEU A 114 -3.28 12.33 1.56
C LEU A 114 -2.19 12.15 0.50
N CYS A 115 -2.18 11.01 -0.19
CA CYS A 115 -1.34 10.80 -1.36
C CYS A 115 -2.12 11.21 -2.61
N ALA A 116 -2.37 12.51 -2.72
CA ALA A 116 -2.67 13.20 -3.96
C ALA A 116 -1.89 14.51 -3.91
N LEU A 117 -0.59 14.45 -4.18
CA LEU A 117 0.31 15.56 -4.55
C LEU A 117 1.74 15.01 -4.69
N TRP A 118 1.98 14.24 -5.76
CA TRP A 118 3.14 14.34 -6.66
C TRP A 118 2.71 13.79 -8.02
#